data_AF-A0AAE5H7P4-F1
#
_entry.id   AF-A0AAE5H7P4-F1
#
_cell.length_a   1.000
_cell.length_b   1.000
_cell.length_c   1.000
_cell.angle_alpha   90.00
_cell.angle_beta   90.00
_cell.angle_gamma   90.00
#
_symmetry.space_group_name_H-M   'P 1'
#
loop_
_entity.id
_entity.type
_entity.pdbx_description
1 polymer ?
#
loop_
_entity_poly.entity_id
_entity_poly.type
_entity_poly.pdbx_seq_one_letter_code
_entity_poly.pdbx_strand_id
1 'polypeptide(L)'
;MDVSKFNEKLNKVDGHTYVIEETVYPVSGVYEKELEHDNVNITTLNVYTGSKLTGDKIDSYSTSTPSMTPWKTIIRIFSSISPLYISYETSGDQIEAEDINNLQDAVVGTQENLNNEINRATNAEKVLTDNLNTEISRAKSSENTLTNNLNSEVARAKSAESILTTNLDSEINRAKAKESSIDAELSNRYTKDKVYTKDEVLQKISELINNAPNVLDTFKEIADALGNDPNFATTMTTMLAGKVDKVSGKGLSTNDYTDTEKANLADTNNKKHEHGNKSVIDGITATLIGYWNAAYTHISDTIKHITSDERTLWNTVSNKVDKITGKSLSTNDFDNNYKGKIDGISSNANKVEVSTTNGNIKIDGAEKTVYTHPSGTNPHGTTKTDVGLGNVTNDPQVKRSEMGAANGVATLDSSGINNQAPKPHTHDDRYYTESEANSKFATKDEISTAGYGDMLKSVYDINNNGVVDRAEKLSTARKINGVNFDGSSDITINAIPSGKTIDGNFISNFRNQVKGDTNSGDFLASIRNDTANVDSSPQFGSGIGFGRGDTHGYLYMNYSSAFAFIGAGNAGKLNWTRQLAFLDSNIASATKATQDSDGKQINSTYVKKGMTWNDLEGV
;
A
#
# COMPACT_ATOMS: atom_id res chain seq x y z
N MET A 1 18.78 5.33 -55.48
CA MET A 1 20.17 5.26 -55.95
C MET A 1 20.09 5.10 -57.45
N ASP A 2 20.40 6.16 -58.20
CA ASP A 2 20.40 6.08 -59.66
C ASP A 2 21.68 5.33 -60.07
N VAL A 3 21.50 4.27 -60.86
CA VAL A 3 22.62 3.43 -61.30
C VAL A 3 23.04 3.90 -62.68
N SER A 4 24.32 4.24 -62.84
CA SER A 4 24.90 4.56 -64.14
C SER A 4 24.70 3.39 -65.11
N LYS A 5 24.23 3.68 -66.33
CA LYS A 5 24.08 2.70 -67.41
C LYS A 5 25.12 3.00 -68.47
N PHE A 6 25.85 1.96 -68.87
CA PHE A 6 26.83 2.01 -69.96
C PHE A 6 26.32 1.19 -71.14
N ASN A 7 26.68 1.60 -72.35
CA ASN A 7 26.46 0.79 -73.54
C ASN A 7 27.34 -0.47 -73.45
N GLU A 8 26.83 -1.60 -73.94
CA GLU A 8 27.58 -2.86 -73.94
C GLU A 8 28.78 -2.75 -74.89
N LYS A 9 29.97 -3.13 -74.45
CA LYS A 9 31.18 -3.17 -75.29
C LYS A 9 31.36 -4.58 -75.88
N LEU A 10 31.61 -4.67 -77.17
CA LEU A 10 31.85 -5.92 -77.88
C LEU A 10 33.33 -6.31 -77.82
N ASN A 11 33.63 -7.57 -77.53
CA ASN A 11 35.01 -8.03 -77.46
C ASN A 11 35.63 -8.14 -78.86
N LYS A 12 36.85 -7.63 -79.04
CA LYS A 12 37.61 -7.88 -80.26
C LYS A 12 38.14 -9.32 -80.29
N VAL A 13 37.49 -10.19 -81.06
CA VAL A 13 37.87 -11.61 -81.20
C VAL A 13 38.38 -11.88 -82.60
N ASP A 14 39.58 -12.45 -82.70
CA ASP A 14 40.22 -12.73 -83.98
C ASP A 14 39.37 -13.71 -84.82
N GLY A 15 39.10 -13.35 -86.08
CA GLY A 15 38.25 -14.13 -86.99
C GLY A 15 36.74 -14.06 -86.72
N HIS A 16 36.27 -13.23 -85.77
CA HIS A 16 34.85 -13.02 -85.51
C HIS A 16 34.40 -11.60 -85.88
N THR A 17 33.21 -11.48 -86.46
CA THR A 17 32.55 -10.20 -86.76
C THR A 17 31.15 -10.19 -86.18
N TYR A 18 30.79 -9.07 -85.56
CA TYR A 18 29.44 -8.81 -85.07
C TYR A 18 28.66 -8.07 -86.13
N VAL A 19 27.39 -8.42 -86.29
CA VAL A 19 26.43 -7.68 -87.12
C VAL A 19 25.57 -6.84 -86.19
N ILE A 20 25.65 -5.52 -86.33
CA ILE A 20 24.94 -4.57 -85.49
C ILE A 20 23.81 -3.92 -86.28
N GLU A 21 22.76 -3.56 -85.56
CA GLU A 21 21.73 -2.65 -86.03
C GLU A 21 21.48 -1.57 -84.97
N GLU A 22 21.75 -0.31 -85.32
CA GLU A 22 21.43 0.85 -84.50
C GLU A 22 20.14 1.49 -84.99
N THR A 23 19.26 1.87 -84.06
CA THR A 23 18.08 2.68 -84.36
C THR A 23 18.36 4.14 -84.06
N VAL A 24 18.33 4.99 -85.08
CA VAL A 24 18.66 6.41 -84.96
C VAL A 24 17.48 7.31 -85.34
N TYR A 25 17.46 8.50 -84.75
CA TYR A 25 16.38 9.47 -84.91
C TYR A 25 16.95 10.80 -85.42
N PRO A 26 16.93 11.04 -86.75
CA PRO A 26 17.37 12.32 -87.32
C PRO A 26 16.55 13.49 -86.77
N VAL A 27 17.22 14.61 -86.49
CA VAL A 27 16.58 15.85 -86.05
C VAL A 27 16.76 16.88 -87.16
N SER A 28 15.66 17.51 -87.58
CA SER A 28 15.66 18.48 -88.70
C SER A 28 16.23 17.91 -90.01
N GLY A 29 16.00 16.62 -90.27
CA GLY A 29 16.42 15.94 -91.50
C GLY A 29 17.88 15.47 -91.51
N VAL A 30 18.61 15.62 -90.40
CA VAL A 30 20.02 15.23 -90.28
C VAL A 30 20.23 14.39 -89.02
N TYR A 31 20.97 13.29 -89.15
CA TYR A 31 21.56 12.57 -88.02
C TYR A 31 23.08 12.64 -88.16
N GLU A 32 23.79 13.08 -87.11
CA GLU A 32 25.25 13.15 -87.08
C GLU A 32 25.73 12.78 -85.69
N LYS A 33 26.22 11.55 -85.53
CA LYS A 33 26.83 11.03 -84.30
C LYS A 33 27.85 9.95 -84.62
N GLU A 34 28.67 9.65 -83.64
CA GLU A 34 29.46 8.42 -83.61
C GLU A 34 28.54 7.20 -83.53
N LEU A 35 28.91 6.13 -84.25
CA LEU A 35 28.27 4.82 -84.10
C LEU A 35 28.56 4.26 -82.70
N GLU A 36 27.66 3.43 -82.17
CA GLU A 36 27.72 2.90 -80.82
C GLU A 36 28.92 1.96 -80.59
N HIS A 37 29.47 1.38 -81.67
CA HIS A 37 30.60 0.45 -81.64
C HIS A 37 31.76 0.90 -82.54
N ASP A 38 32.98 0.49 -82.18
CA ASP A 38 34.22 0.80 -82.88
C ASP A 38 34.55 -0.21 -83.99
N ASN A 39 35.67 0.00 -84.68
CA ASN A 39 36.22 -0.87 -85.73
C ASN A 39 35.18 -1.28 -86.80
N VAL A 40 34.29 -0.35 -87.14
CA VAL A 40 33.22 -0.56 -88.11
C VAL A 40 33.80 -0.82 -89.50
N ASN A 41 33.39 -1.92 -90.12
CA ASN A 41 33.67 -2.19 -91.52
C ASN A 41 32.78 -1.31 -92.39
N ILE A 42 33.30 -0.16 -92.82
CA ILE A 42 32.55 0.82 -93.60
C ILE A 42 31.98 0.26 -94.92
N THR A 43 32.55 -0.81 -95.48
CA THR A 43 32.05 -1.42 -96.72
C THR A 43 30.77 -2.24 -96.53
N THR A 44 30.46 -2.63 -95.29
CA THR A 44 29.25 -3.38 -94.94
C THR A 44 28.17 -2.48 -94.32
N LEU A 45 28.48 -1.19 -94.13
CA LEU A 45 27.54 -0.22 -93.59
C LEU A 45 26.40 0.06 -94.57
N ASN A 46 25.17 -0.10 -94.10
CA ASN A 46 23.96 0.21 -94.83
C ASN A 46 22.96 0.95 -93.94
N VAL A 47 22.21 1.89 -94.52
CA VAL A 47 21.16 2.64 -93.83
C VAL A 47 19.82 2.35 -94.50
N TYR A 48 18.82 1.97 -93.71
CA TYR A 48 17.47 1.65 -94.19
C TYR A 48 16.40 2.38 -93.37
N THR A 49 15.23 2.58 -94.00
CA THR A 49 14.05 3.13 -93.31
C THR A 49 13.30 2.10 -92.47
N GLY A 50 13.71 0.82 -92.50
CA GLY A 50 13.14 -0.27 -91.72
C GLY A 50 14.22 -1.21 -91.15
N SER A 51 13.89 -1.85 -90.03
CA SER A 51 14.77 -2.81 -89.33
C SER A 51 15.07 -4.03 -90.18
N LYS A 52 16.19 -4.70 -89.93
CA LYS A 52 16.69 -5.91 -90.60
C LYS A 52 16.83 -5.75 -92.11
N LEU A 53 17.37 -4.59 -92.53
CA LEU A 53 17.60 -4.26 -93.94
C LEU A 53 16.29 -4.24 -94.75
N THR A 54 15.18 -3.77 -94.16
CA THR A 54 13.88 -3.63 -94.83
C THR A 54 13.57 -2.17 -95.14
N GLY A 55 12.64 -1.92 -96.07
CA GLY A 55 12.30 -0.56 -96.51
C GLY A 55 13.29 0.00 -97.54
N ASP A 56 13.31 1.32 -97.69
CA ASP A 56 14.14 1.99 -98.69
C ASP A 56 15.57 2.16 -98.18
N LYS A 57 16.55 1.86 -99.04
CA LYS A 57 17.96 2.10 -98.74
C LYS A 57 18.27 3.60 -98.89
N ILE A 58 18.93 4.17 -97.88
CA ILE A 58 19.41 5.54 -97.91
C ILE A 58 20.88 5.53 -98.31
N ASP A 59 21.18 5.98 -99.53
CA ASP A 59 22.56 6.12 -100.02
C ASP A 59 23.15 7.52 -99.75
N SER A 60 22.34 8.47 -99.25
CA SER A 60 22.77 9.83 -98.91
C SER A 60 23.32 9.91 -97.47
N TYR A 61 24.45 9.26 -97.25
CA TYR A 61 25.23 9.40 -96.02
C TYR A 61 26.71 9.55 -96.31
N SER A 62 27.43 10.12 -95.36
CA SER A 62 28.89 10.19 -95.36
C SER A 62 29.42 9.67 -94.04
N THR A 63 30.55 8.96 -94.07
CA THR A 63 31.27 8.55 -92.88
C THR A 63 32.58 9.31 -92.76
N SER A 64 33.03 9.53 -91.53
CA SER A 64 34.34 10.11 -91.22
C SER A 64 34.97 9.41 -90.03
N THR A 65 36.27 9.14 -90.12
CA THR A 65 37.07 8.58 -89.02
C THR A 65 37.98 9.66 -88.43
N PRO A 66 37.89 9.97 -87.13
CA PRO A 66 38.79 10.92 -86.51
C PRO A 66 40.24 10.42 -86.53
N SER A 67 41.22 11.33 -86.75
CA SER A 67 42.63 10.95 -86.88
C SER A 67 43.26 10.39 -85.60
N MET A 68 42.74 10.78 -84.43
CA MET A 68 43.25 10.37 -83.11
C MET A 68 42.57 9.14 -82.52
N THR A 69 41.41 8.78 -83.05
CA THR A 69 40.65 7.59 -82.66
C THR A 69 40.19 6.86 -83.93
N PRO A 70 41.13 6.28 -84.70
CA PRO A 70 40.84 5.74 -86.03
C PRO A 70 39.89 4.54 -86.04
N TRP A 71 39.64 3.94 -84.88
CA TRP A 71 38.65 2.88 -84.69
C TRP A 71 37.21 3.42 -84.61
N LYS A 72 36.99 4.73 -84.37
CA LYS A 72 35.67 5.35 -84.29
C LYS A 72 35.15 5.74 -85.66
N THR A 73 33.85 5.61 -85.87
CA THR A 73 33.17 6.03 -87.12
C THR A 73 32.04 6.99 -86.81
N ILE A 74 32.14 8.20 -87.33
CA ILE A 74 31.05 9.19 -87.29
C ILE A 74 30.28 9.06 -88.60
N ILE A 75 28.96 8.91 -88.50
CA ILE A 75 28.08 8.86 -89.65
C ILE A 75 27.21 10.12 -89.68
N ARG A 76 27.08 10.70 -90.87
CA ARG A 76 26.17 11.79 -91.16
C ARG A 76 25.18 11.36 -92.23
N ILE A 77 23.90 11.35 -91.88
CA ILE A 77 22.80 10.88 -92.74
C ILE A 77 21.85 12.05 -93.01
N PHE A 78 21.47 12.24 -94.27
CA PHE A 78 20.46 13.23 -94.67
C PHE A 78 19.17 12.51 -95.07
N SER A 79 18.15 12.58 -94.22
CA SER A 79 16.85 11.97 -94.48
C SER A 79 15.75 12.63 -93.65
N SER A 80 14.60 12.88 -94.27
CA SER A 80 13.39 13.34 -93.58
C SER A 80 12.60 12.21 -92.91
N ILE A 81 13.07 10.96 -93.01
CA ILE A 81 12.42 9.77 -92.45
C ILE A 81 13.06 9.44 -91.09
N SER A 82 12.23 9.09 -90.10
CA SER A 82 12.62 8.69 -88.76
C SER A 82 11.65 7.62 -88.22
N PRO A 83 12.13 6.54 -87.57
CA PRO A 83 13.53 6.20 -87.32
C PRO A 83 14.26 5.70 -88.58
N LEU A 84 15.59 5.66 -88.49
CA LEU A 84 16.45 4.96 -89.45
C LEU A 84 17.18 3.83 -88.74
N TYR A 85 17.52 2.80 -89.51
CA TYR A 85 18.23 1.62 -89.04
C TYR A 85 19.57 1.55 -89.75
N ILE A 86 20.66 1.69 -88.99
CA ILE A 86 22.02 1.60 -89.49
C ILE A 86 22.49 0.19 -89.19
N SER A 87 22.85 -0.58 -90.21
CA SER A 87 23.41 -1.91 -90.04
C SER A 87 24.82 -1.97 -90.58
N TYR A 88 25.73 -2.58 -89.82
CA TYR A 88 27.13 -2.71 -90.18
C TYR A 88 27.76 -3.93 -89.50
N GLU A 89 28.94 -4.32 -90.00
CA GLU A 89 29.78 -5.31 -89.31
C GLU A 89 30.89 -4.61 -88.53
N THR A 90 31.19 -5.12 -87.34
CA THR A 90 32.34 -4.67 -86.54
C THR A 90 33.17 -5.88 -86.06
N SER A 91 34.49 -5.71 -85.95
CA SER A 91 35.36 -6.70 -85.30
C SER A 91 35.31 -6.65 -83.77
N GLY A 92 34.56 -5.70 -83.17
CA GLY A 92 34.50 -5.43 -81.73
C GLY A 92 35.06 -4.06 -81.35
N ASP A 93 34.88 -3.67 -80.09
CA ASP A 93 35.18 -2.34 -79.57
C ASP A 93 36.63 -2.20 -79.10
N GLN A 94 37.15 -0.97 -79.15
CA GLN A 94 38.43 -0.61 -78.55
C GLN A 94 38.17 -0.03 -77.17
N ILE A 95 38.87 -0.56 -76.15
CA ILE A 95 38.80 0.01 -74.80
C ILE A 95 39.72 1.23 -74.74
N GLU A 96 39.14 2.39 -74.42
CA GLU A 96 39.87 3.65 -74.23
C GLU A 96 40.10 3.95 -72.74
N ALA A 97 41.07 4.83 -72.45
CA ALA A 97 41.27 5.32 -71.10
C ALA A 97 40.03 6.06 -70.56
N GLU A 98 39.26 6.71 -71.44
CA GLU A 98 38.01 7.38 -71.10
C GLU A 98 36.93 6.39 -70.63
N ASP A 99 36.77 5.23 -71.30
CA ASP A 99 35.82 4.19 -70.88
C ASP A 99 36.12 3.71 -69.45
N ILE A 100 37.40 3.49 -69.14
CA ILE A 100 37.85 3.04 -67.81
C ILE A 100 37.66 4.13 -66.76
N ASN A 101 37.94 5.39 -67.08
CA ASN A 101 37.72 6.51 -66.18
C ASN A 101 36.22 6.70 -65.87
N ASN A 102 35.35 6.59 -66.88
CA ASN A 102 33.89 6.68 -66.70
C ASN A 102 33.36 5.56 -65.79
N LEU A 103 33.87 4.34 -65.96
CA LEU A 103 33.55 3.22 -65.07
C LEU A 103 34.07 3.49 -63.65
N GLN A 104 35.29 3.98 -63.52
CA GLN A 104 35.90 4.31 -62.22
C GLN A 104 35.07 5.38 -61.48
N ASP A 105 34.66 6.45 -62.15
CA ASP A 105 33.84 7.51 -61.58
C ASP A 105 32.47 6.98 -61.13
N ALA A 106 31.83 6.13 -61.93
CA ALA A 106 30.55 5.52 -61.55
C ALA A 106 30.67 4.56 -60.35
N VAL A 107 31.76 3.77 -60.28
CA VAL A 107 32.04 2.90 -59.13
C VAL A 107 32.29 3.73 -57.87
N VAL A 108 33.08 4.80 -57.97
CA VAL A 108 33.34 5.73 -56.86
C VAL A 108 32.04 6.39 -56.39
N GLY A 109 31.22 6.92 -57.30
CA GLY A 109 29.93 7.53 -56.94
C GLY A 109 28.96 6.55 -56.29
N THR A 110 28.92 5.30 -56.77
CA THR A 110 28.13 4.23 -56.14
C THR A 110 28.63 3.91 -54.73
N GLN A 111 29.96 3.87 -54.54
CA GLN A 111 30.58 3.63 -53.24
C GLN A 111 30.29 4.77 -52.26
N GLU A 112 30.33 6.02 -52.69
CA GLU A 112 29.97 7.19 -51.88
C GLU A 112 28.50 7.14 -51.46
N ASN A 113 27.59 6.85 -52.40
CA ASN A 113 26.17 6.70 -52.10
C ASN A 113 25.91 5.56 -51.10
N LEU A 114 26.60 4.43 -51.26
CA LEU A 114 26.51 3.31 -50.32
C LEU A 114 27.04 3.70 -48.93
N ASN A 115 28.18 4.39 -48.86
CA ASN A 115 28.73 4.86 -47.58
C ASN A 115 27.78 5.84 -46.88
N ASN A 116 27.14 6.74 -47.63
CA ASN A 116 26.15 7.66 -47.10
C ASN A 116 24.92 6.92 -46.54
N GLU A 117 24.45 5.89 -47.26
CA GLU A 117 23.34 5.06 -46.83
C GLU A 117 23.69 4.23 -45.58
N ILE A 118 24.89 3.68 -45.51
CA ILE A 118 25.41 3.00 -44.32
C ILE A 118 25.39 3.96 -43.12
N ASN A 119 25.95 5.17 -43.27
CA ASN A 119 25.97 6.16 -42.20
C ASN A 119 24.55 6.57 -41.75
N ARG A 120 23.65 6.81 -42.71
CA ARG A 120 22.24 7.13 -42.44
C ARG A 120 21.57 6.00 -41.65
N ALA A 121 21.73 4.75 -42.09
CA ALA A 121 21.15 3.58 -41.46
C ALA A 121 21.72 3.37 -40.04
N THR A 122 23.04 3.37 -39.88
CA THR A 122 23.70 3.22 -38.57
C THR A 122 23.27 4.32 -37.58
N ASN A 123 23.17 5.57 -38.02
CA ASN A 123 22.70 6.65 -37.17
C ASN A 123 21.23 6.47 -36.75
N ALA A 124 20.35 6.08 -37.69
CA ALA A 124 18.96 5.80 -37.39
C ALA A 124 18.80 4.62 -36.41
N GLU A 125 19.55 3.54 -36.61
CA GLU A 125 19.57 2.36 -35.73
C GLU A 125 20.09 2.71 -34.33
N LYS A 126 21.10 3.58 -34.23
CA LYS A 126 21.60 4.09 -32.95
C LYS A 126 20.52 4.89 -32.22
N VAL A 127 19.83 5.79 -32.91
CA VAL A 127 18.73 6.58 -32.32
C VAL A 127 17.60 5.67 -31.84
N LEU A 128 17.21 4.66 -32.63
CA LEU A 128 16.21 3.68 -32.23
C LEU A 128 16.64 2.89 -30.99
N THR A 129 17.91 2.49 -30.93
CA THR A 129 18.49 1.77 -29.78
C THR A 129 18.48 2.64 -28.52
N ASP A 130 18.89 3.91 -28.63
CA ASP A 130 18.92 4.85 -27.51
C ASP A 130 17.51 5.16 -26.99
N ASN A 131 16.55 5.35 -27.90
CA ASN A 131 15.13 5.55 -27.56
C ASN A 131 14.55 4.33 -26.85
N LEU A 132 14.83 3.12 -27.37
CA LEU A 132 14.36 1.88 -26.76
C LEU A 132 14.95 1.68 -25.36
N ASN A 133 16.23 1.96 -25.16
CA ASN A 133 16.88 1.88 -23.84
C ASN A 133 16.31 2.89 -22.84
N THR A 134 15.99 4.10 -23.32
CA THR A 134 15.33 5.14 -22.52
C THR A 134 13.93 4.70 -22.10
N GLU A 135 13.15 4.16 -23.04
CA GLU A 135 11.79 3.67 -22.76
C GLU A 135 11.80 2.47 -21.82
N ILE A 136 12.73 1.53 -21.98
CA ILE A 136 12.93 0.41 -21.04
C ILE A 136 13.21 0.93 -19.63
N SER A 137 14.06 1.95 -19.49
CA SER A 137 14.42 2.53 -18.19
C SER A 137 13.22 3.25 -17.54
N ARG A 138 12.46 4.00 -18.34
CA ARG A 138 11.23 4.67 -17.92
C ARG A 138 10.16 3.65 -17.47
N ALA A 139 9.95 2.60 -18.27
CA ALA A 139 9.00 1.52 -17.96
C ALA A 139 9.35 0.81 -16.65
N LYS A 140 10.60 0.35 -16.50
CA LYS A 140 11.07 -0.29 -15.25
C LYS A 140 10.87 0.60 -14.02
N SER A 141 11.14 1.89 -14.14
CA SER A 141 10.96 2.85 -13.03
C SER A 141 9.48 3.01 -12.65
N SER A 142 8.60 3.05 -13.65
CA SER A 142 7.14 3.10 -13.45
C SER A 142 6.61 1.81 -12.83
N GLU A 143 7.07 0.65 -13.31
CA GLU A 143 6.70 -0.67 -12.78
C GLU A 143 7.16 -0.85 -11.33
N ASN A 144 8.38 -0.41 -11.00
CA ASN A 144 8.86 -0.39 -9.63
C ASN A 144 7.99 0.51 -8.73
N THR A 145 7.57 1.67 -9.23
CA THR A 145 6.68 2.58 -8.50
C THR A 145 5.31 1.93 -8.24
N LEU A 146 4.71 1.32 -9.26
CA LEU A 146 3.44 0.60 -9.14
C LEU A 146 3.56 -0.58 -8.16
N THR A 147 4.64 -1.34 -8.22
CA THR A 147 4.91 -2.46 -7.31
C THR A 147 5.04 -1.97 -5.86
N ASN A 148 5.77 -0.88 -5.63
CA ASN A 148 5.91 -0.30 -4.29
C ASN A 148 4.57 0.22 -3.75
N ASN A 149 3.82 0.95 -4.57
CA ASN A 149 2.49 1.46 -4.19
C ASN A 149 1.53 0.30 -3.85
N LEU A 150 1.52 -0.75 -4.66
CA LEU A 150 0.70 -1.94 -4.42
C LEU A 150 1.11 -2.63 -3.11
N ASN A 151 2.41 -2.81 -2.86
CA ASN A 151 2.89 -3.41 -1.61
C ASN A 151 2.52 -2.57 -0.38
N SER A 152 2.63 -1.25 -0.46
CA SER A 152 2.21 -0.34 0.60
C SER A 152 0.69 -0.40 0.84
N GLU A 153 -0.11 -0.46 -0.21
CA GLU A 153 -1.56 -0.58 -0.12
C GLU A 153 -1.99 -1.92 0.47
N VAL A 154 -1.34 -3.02 0.07
CA VAL A 154 -1.54 -4.35 0.67
C VAL A 154 -1.22 -4.33 2.17
N ALA A 155 -0.13 -3.68 2.58
CA ALA A 155 0.23 -3.55 3.99
C ALA A 155 -0.81 -2.73 4.76
N ARG A 156 -1.19 -1.56 4.22
CA ARG A 156 -2.21 -0.68 4.80
C ARG A 156 -3.56 -1.39 4.96
N ALA A 157 -3.99 -2.12 3.93
CA ALA A 157 -5.24 -2.89 3.93
C ALA A 157 -5.22 -3.99 5.00
N LYS A 158 -4.16 -4.81 5.05
CA LYS A 158 -4.01 -5.86 6.08
C LYS A 158 -4.05 -5.30 7.49
N SER A 159 -3.38 -4.17 7.75
CA SER A 159 -3.43 -3.50 9.05
C SER A 159 -4.85 -3.01 9.40
N ALA A 160 -5.56 -2.40 8.45
CA ALA A 160 -6.92 -1.94 8.66
C ALA A 160 -7.89 -3.12 8.90
N GLU A 161 -7.76 -4.21 8.16
CA GLU A 161 -8.55 -5.44 8.32
C GLU A 161 -8.30 -6.10 9.68
N SER A 162 -7.05 -6.13 10.15
CA SER A 162 -6.70 -6.63 11.49
C SER A 162 -7.36 -5.80 12.59
N ILE A 163 -7.40 -4.47 12.45
CA ILE A 163 -8.07 -3.57 13.39
C ILE A 163 -9.58 -3.82 13.38
N LEU A 164 -10.19 -3.89 12.20
CA LEU A 164 -11.63 -4.17 12.07
C LEU A 164 -12.01 -5.51 12.70
N THR A 165 -11.19 -6.55 12.49
CA THR A 165 -11.38 -7.87 13.10
C THR A 165 -11.33 -7.78 14.62
N THR A 166 -10.31 -7.11 15.17
CA THR A 166 -10.15 -6.94 16.63
C THR A 166 -11.30 -6.13 17.24
N ASN A 167 -11.75 -5.07 16.56
CA ASN A 167 -12.88 -4.26 17.01
C ASN A 167 -14.18 -5.07 16.99
N LEU A 168 -14.40 -5.86 15.94
CA LEU A 168 -15.57 -6.73 15.83
C LEU A 168 -15.57 -7.80 16.92
N ASP A 169 -14.43 -8.46 17.17
CA ASP A 169 -14.30 -9.44 18.25
C ASP A 169 -14.57 -8.82 19.63
N SER A 170 -14.06 -7.61 19.85
CA SER A 170 -14.29 -6.86 21.10
C SER A 170 -15.77 -6.52 21.27
N GLU A 171 -16.45 -6.07 20.21
CA GLU A 171 -17.87 -5.75 20.23
C GLU A 171 -18.74 -6.99 20.43
N ILE A 172 -18.40 -8.12 19.79
CA ILE A 172 -19.06 -9.41 19.99
C ILE A 172 -18.96 -9.82 21.47
N ASN A 173 -17.77 -9.70 22.07
CA ASN A 173 -17.57 -10.05 23.48
C ASN A 173 -18.35 -9.11 24.41
N ARG A 174 -18.34 -7.80 24.15
CA ARG A 174 -19.12 -6.82 24.89
C ARG A 174 -20.63 -7.11 24.80
N ALA A 175 -21.13 -7.42 23.61
CA ALA A 175 -22.53 -7.75 23.37
C ALA A 175 -22.94 -9.02 24.13
N LYS A 176 -22.17 -10.12 23.99
CA LYS A 176 -22.40 -11.38 24.72
C LYS A 176 -22.42 -11.18 26.23
N ALA A 177 -21.49 -10.39 26.78
CA ALA A 177 -21.46 -10.09 28.21
C ALA A 177 -22.72 -9.31 28.66
N LYS A 178 -23.17 -8.35 27.83
CA LYS A 178 -24.39 -7.58 28.13
C LYS A 178 -25.65 -8.43 28.02
N GLU A 179 -25.74 -9.30 27.01
CA GLU A 179 -26.82 -10.28 26.87
C GLU A 179 -26.88 -11.21 28.08
N SER A 180 -25.75 -11.78 28.50
CA SER A 180 -25.72 -12.64 29.69
C SER A 180 -26.15 -11.91 30.97
N SER A 181 -25.76 -10.64 31.13
CA SER A 181 -26.21 -9.81 32.24
C SER A 181 -27.71 -9.54 32.19
N ILE A 182 -28.27 -9.30 30.99
CA ILE A 182 -29.71 -9.10 30.79
C ILE A 182 -30.44 -10.41 31.12
N ASP A 183 -29.96 -11.56 30.65
CA ASP A 183 -30.55 -12.87 30.93
C ASP A 183 -30.55 -13.19 32.42
N ALA A 184 -29.47 -12.87 33.13
CA ALA A 184 -29.39 -13.04 34.58
C ALA A 184 -30.42 -12.16 35.31
N GLU A 185 -30.55 -10.89 34.92
CA GLU A 185 -31.56 -9.99 35.48
C GLU A 185 -32.99 -10.45 35.12
N LEU A 186 -33.16 -11.01 33.92
CA LEU A 186 -34.41 -11.60 33.45
C LEU A 186 -34.79 -12.89 34.21
N SER A 187 -33.82 -13.59 34.78
CA SER A 187 -34.04 -14.76 35.62
C SER A 187 -34.41 -14.38 37.05
N ASN A 188 -33.92 -13.23 37.53
CA ASN A 188 -34.19 -12.73 38.89
C ASN A 188 -35.56 -12.06 39.05
N ARG A 189 -36.20 -11.63 37.96
CA ARG A 189 -37.56 -11.07 38.03
C ARG A 189 -38.54 -12.09 38.57
N TYR A 190 -39.35 -11.68 39.54
CA TYR A 190 -40.45 -12.47 40.05
C TYR A 190 -41.42 -12.78 38.90
N THR A 191 -41.47 -14.05 38.54
CA THR A 191 -42.46 -14.59 37.60
C THR A 191 -43.83 -14.64 38.27
N LYS A 192 -44.93 -14.66 37.50
CA LYS A 192 -46.31 -14.58 38.04
C LYS A 192 -46.64 -15.67 39.07
N ASP A 193 -45.91 -16.78 39.08
CA ASP A 193 -45.98 -17.88 40.05
C ASP A 193 -45.27 -17.58 41.39
N LYS A 194 -44.39 -16.57 41.43
CA LYS A 194 -43.69 -16.12 42.65
C LYS A 194 -44.24 -14.83 43.24
N VAL A 195 -45.24 -14.22 42.61
CA VAL A 195 -46.02 -13.10 43.15
C VAL A 195 -47.46 -13.54 43.25
N TYR A 196 -48.10 -13.30 44.40
CA TYR A 196 -49.52 -13.58 44.55
C TYR A 196 -50.32 -12.80 43.50
N THR A 197 -51.23 -13.50 42.81
CA THR A 197 -52.26 -12.85 41.99
C THR A 197 -53.11 -11.94 42.87
N LYS A 198 -53.82 -10.98 42.25
CA LYS A 198 -54.71 -10.08 42.99
C LYS A 198 -55.69 -10.86 43.88
N ASP A 199 -56.23 -11.97 43.39
CA ASP A 199 -57.19 -12.78 44.11
C ASP A 199 -56.54 -13.54 45.27
N GLU A 200 -55.32 -14.08 45.09
CA GLU A 200 -54.56 -14.71 46.19
C GLU A 200 -54.11 -13.69 47.24
N VAL A 201 -53.74 -12.46 46.86
CA VAL A 201 -53.46 -11.37 47.81
C VAL A 201 -54.70 -11.06 48.63
N LEU A 202 -55.85 -10.91 47.96
CA LEU A 202 -57.12 -10.66 48.65
C LEU A 202 -57.50 -11.83 49.56
N GLN A 203 -57.26 -13.07 49.14
CA GLN A 203 -57.48 -14.25 49.96
C GLN A 203 -56.55 -14.28 51.18
N LYS A 204 -55.25 -14.00 51.01
CA LYS A 204 -54.27 -13.93 52.12
C LYS A 204 -54.59 -12.81 53.09
N ILE A 205 -55.05 -11.66 52.60
CA ILE A 205 -55.55 -10.56 53.44
C ILE A 205 -56.79 -11.03 54.22
N SER A 206 -57.73 -11.71 53.56
CA SER A 206 -58.91 -12.26 54.24
C SER A 206 -58.53 -13.33 55.27
N GLU A 207 -57.58 -14.22 54.95
CA GLU A 207 -57.05 -15.22 55.88
C GLU A 207 -56.35 -14.56 57.07
N LEU A 208 -55.61 -13.47 56.87
CA LEU A 208 -54.97 -12.72 57.94
C LEU A 208 -56.00 -12.00 58.84
N ILE A 209 -57.04 -11.41 58.24
CA ILE A 209 -58.16 -10.80 58.96
C ILE A 209 -58.95 -11.85 59.75
N ASN A 210 -59.16 -13.04 59.18
CA ASN A 210 -59.90 -14.13 59.82
C ASN A 210 -59.06 -14.94 60.83
N ASN A 211 -57.72 -14.94 60.71
CA ASN A 211 -56.79 -15.59 61.65
C ASN A 211 -56.14 -14.60 62.63
N ALA A 212 -56.59 -13.34 62.67
CA ALA A 212 -56.17 -12.41 63.70
C ALA A 212 -56.55 -13.02 65.06
N PRO A 213 -55.58 -13.30 65.96
CA PRO A 213 -55.90 -13.80 67.30
C PRO A 213 -56.82 -12.82 68.01
N ASN A 214 -57.65 -13.35 68.91
CA ASN A 214 -58.69 -12.75 69.76
C ASN A 214 -58.42 -11.34 70.35
N VAL A 215 -57.22 -10.77 70.21
CA VAL A 215 -56.87 -9.39 70.57
C VAL A 215 -57.54 -8.34 69.66
N LEU A 216 -57.90 -8.68 68.41
CA LEU A 216 -58.71 -7.81 67.52
C LEU A 216 -60.20 -8.19 67.46
N ASP A 217 -60.63 -9.23 68.20
CA ASP A 217 -62.06 -9.51 68.50
C ASP A 217 -62.54 -8.69 69.71
N THR A 218 -61.68 -7.81 70.25
CA THR A 218 -61.95 -7.00 71.45
C THR A 218 -63.24 -6.20 71.36
N PHE A 219 -63.64 -5.68 70.20
CA PHE A 219 -64.92 -4.97 70.10
C PHE A 219 -66.15 -5.87 70.18
N LYS A 220 -66.06 -7.11 69.68
CA LYS A 220 -67.16 -8.07 69.77
C LYS A 220 -67.16 -8.80 71.11
N GLU A 221 -65.99 -9.14 71.66
CA GLU A 221 -65.87 -9.64 73.03
C GLU A 221 -66.37 -8.61 74.05
N ILE A 222 -66.04 -7.32 73.90
CA ILE A 222 -66.60 -6.25 74.74
C ILE A 222 -68.10 -6.11 74.50
N ALA A 223 -68.58 -6.14 73.25
CA ALA A 223 -70.01 -6.05 72.97
C ALA A 223 -70.80 -7.23 73.59
N ASP A 224 -70.32 -8.47 73.44
CA ASP A 224 -70.94 -9.66 74.01
C ASP A 224 -70.82 -9.69 75.55
N ALA A 225 -69.70 -9.24 76.14
CA ALA A 225 -69.52 -9.11 77.59
C ALA A 225 -70.43 -8.02 78.20
N LEU A 226 -70.74 -6.96 77.45
CA LEU A 226 -71.75 -5.95 77.80
C LEU A 226 -73.17 -6.38 77.41
N GLY A 227 -73.37 -7.63 76.97
CA GLY A 227 -74.69 -8.20 76.64
C GLY A 227 -75.34 -7.60 75.40
N ASN A 228 -74.55 -7.00 74.51
CA ASN A 228 -75.01 -6.19 73.38
C ASN A 228 -75.96 -5.06 73.79
N ASP A 229 -75.83 -4.52 75.01
CA ASP A 229 -76.68 -3.45 75.55
C ASP A 229 -76.26 -2.07 74.99
N PRO A 230 -77.05 -1.44 74.08
CA PRO A 230 -76.73 -0.13 73.51
C PRO A 230 -76.76 0.99 74.55
N ASN A 231 -77.38 0.74 75.70
CA ASN A 231 -77.58 1.69 76.79
C ASN A 231 -76.89 1.23 78.08
N PHE A 232 -75.81 0.44 77.99
CA PHE A 232 -75.11 -0.18 79.12
C PHE A 232 -74.87 0.77 80.30
N ALA A 233 -74.45 2.02 80.03
CA ALA A 233 -74.25 3.04 81.06
C ALA A 233 -75.54 3.35 81.85
N THR A 234 -76.67 3.44 81.17
CA THR A 234 -78.00 3.67 81.78
C THR A 234 -78.45 2.45 82.58
N THR A 235 -78.24 1.24 82.07
CA THR A 235 -78.58 -0.02 82.74
C THR A 235 -77.80 -0.16 84.05
N MET A 236 -76.48 0.05 84.01
CA MET A 236 -75.63 0.02 85.21
C MET A 236 -76.00 1.11 86.22
N THR A 237 -76.33 2.33 85.74
CA THR A 237 -76.79 3.43 86.60
C THR A 237 -78.10 3.06 87.30
N THR A 238 -79.01 2.39 86.60
CA THR A 238 -80.30 1.94 87.17
C THR A 238 -80.11 0.82 88.20
N MET A 239 -79.24 -0.16 87.93
CA MET A 239 -78.94 -1.24 88.89
C MET A 239 -78.21 -0.73 90.14
N LEU A 240 -77.35 0.27 89.99
CA LEU A 240 -76.65 0.90 91.12
C LEU A 240 -77.60 1.76 91.96
N ALA A 241 -78.56 2.46 91.33
CA ALA A 241 -79.58 3.23 92.04
C ALA A 241 -80.54 2.37 92.88
N GLY A 242 -80.63 1.06 92.60
CA GLY A 242 -81.39 0.10 93.41
C GLY A 242 -80.65 -0.45 94.63
N LYS A 243 -79.36 -0.12 94.83
CA LYS A 243 -78.62 -0.54 96.02
C LYS A 243 -78.96 0.36 97.21
N VAL A 244 -79.14 -0.25 98.38
CA VAL A 244 -79.39 0.47 99.63
C VAL A 244 -78.08 1.07 100.16
N ASP A 245 -78.12 2.30 100.67
CA ASP A 245 -76.94 3.03 101.17
C ASP A 245 -76.24 2.29 102.34
N LYS A 246 -74.90 2.28 102.29
CA LYS A 246 -74.06 1.71 103.35
C LYS A 246 -73.93 2.70 104.51
N VAL A 247 -74.62 2.43 105.62
CA VAL A 247 -74.39 3.13 106.89
C VAL A 247 -73.27 2.43 107.67
N SER A 248 -72.31 3.18 108.18
CA SER A 248 -71.19 2.63 108.95
C SER A 248 -71.68 1.87 110.19
N GLY A 249 -71.29 0.60 110.33
CA GLY A 249 -71.54 -0.22 111.51
C GLY A 249 -72.77 -1.15 111.50
N LYS A 250 -73.50 -1.31 110.38
CA LYS A 250 -74.59 -2.31 110.27
C LYS A 250 -74.49 -3.19 109.02
N GLY A 251 -74.82 -4.48 109.16
CA GLY A 251 -74.92 -5.46 108.06
C GLY A 251 -76.31 -5.48 107.41
N LEU A 252 -76.35 -5.84 106.12
CA LEU A 252 -77.57 -6.00 105.33
C LEU A 252 -78.17 -7.40 105.54
N SER A 253 -79.50 -7.47 105.69
CA SER A 253 -80.39 -8.64 105.74
C SER A 253 -80.77 -9.21 107.11
N THR A 254 -82.04 -9.60 107.21
CA THR A 254 -82.84 -9.99 108.37
C THR A 254 -82.58 -11.43 108.84
N ASN A 255 -82.27 -11.62 110.14
CA ASN A 255 -82.18 -12.83 111.00
C ASN A 255 -80.77 -13.50 111.10
N ASP A 256 -79.95 -13.51 112.17
CA ASP A 256 -80.04 -13.67 113.66
C ASP A 256 -79.80 -15.12 114.19
N TYR A 257 -78.54 -15.59 114.35
CA TYR A 257 -78.18 -16.82 115.11
C TYR A 257 -76.99 -16.62 116.07
N THR A 258 -76.99 -17.34 117.21
CA THR A 258 -76.09 -17.15 118.37
C THR A 258 -74.94 -18.17 118.46
N ASP A 259 -73.94 -17.92 119.32
CA ASP A 259 -72.69 -18.71 119.37
C ASP A 259 -72.85 -20.16 119.89
N THR A 260 -73.93 -20.47 120.61
CA THR A 260 -74.26 -21.85 121.03
C THR A 260 -74.65 -22.73 119.83
N GLU A 261 -75.29 -22.16 118.81
CA GLU A 261 -75.73 -22.89 117.62
C GLU A 261 -74.55 -23.17 116.66
N LYS A 262 -73.49 -22.34 116.71
CA LYS A 262 -72.23 -22.59 115.96
C LYS A 262 -71.41 -23.75 116.54
N ALA A 263 -71.46 -24.00 117.85
CA ALA A 263 -70.70 -25.08 118.49
C ALA A 263 -71.24 -26.48 118.14
N ASN A 264 -72.57 -26.64 118.04
CA ASN A 264 -73.21 -27.91 117.67
C ASN A 264 -72.98 -28.28 116.19
N LEU A 265 -72.81 -27.28 115.31
CA LEU A 265 -72.49 -27.49 113.90
C LEU A 265 -71.02 -27.92 113.70
N ALA A 266 -70.11 -27.47 114.57
CA ALA A 266 -68.70 -27.87 114.55
C ALA A 266 -68.47 -29.33 115.03
N ASP A 267 -69.24 -29.83 116.01
CA ASP A 267 -69.15 -31.22 116.48
C ASP A 267 -69.62 -32.23 115.41
N THR A 268 -70.61 -31.85 114.58
CA THR A 268 -71.11 -32.69 113.49
C THR A 268 -70.11 -32.84 112.33
N ASN A 269 -69.15 -31.91 112.20
CA ASN A 269 -68.15 -31.92 111.12
C ASN A 269 -66.90 -32.76 111.45
N ASN A 270 -66.60 -32.99 112.74
CA ASN A 270 -65.38 -33.69 113.18
C ASN A 270 -65.50 -35.23 113.20
N LYS A 271 -66.70 -35.81 113.03
CA LYS A 271 -66.96 -37.26 113.14
C LYS A 271 -67.14 -37.98 111.78
N LYS A 272 -66.57 -37.44 110.69
CA LYS A 272 -66.95 -37.85 109.32
C LYS A 272 -66.26 -39.08 108.71
N HIS A 273 -65.15 -39.65 109.22
CA HIS A 273 -64.44 -40.72 108.47
C HIS A 273 -63.71 -41.83 109.28
N GLU A 274 -64.44 -42.65 110.05
CA GLU A 274 -64.06 -44.07 110.31
C GLU A 274 -65.14 -44.98 109.72
N HIS A 275 -64.87 -45.70 108.61
CA HIS A 275 -65.86 -46.56 107.94
C HIS A 275 -65.24 -47.85 107.33
N GLY A 276 -66.01 -48.93 107.26
CA GLY A 276 -65.56 -50.31 106.95
C GLY A 276 -64.97 -50.57 105.56
N ASN A 277 -64.98 -49.59 104.66
CA ASN A 277 -64.52 -49.74 103.27
C ASN A 277 -63.02 -49.44 103.12
N LYS A 278 -62.33 -49.18 104.23
CA LYS A 278 -60.92 -48.81 104.26
C LYS A 278 -60.01 -49.84 103.57
N SER A 279 -60.31 -51.14 103.65
CA SER A 279 -59.50 -52.18 102.99
C SER A 279 -59.59 -52.15 101.46
N VAL A 280 -60.73 -51.73 100.89
CA VAL A 280 -60.90 -51.56 99.44
C VAL A 280 -60.09 -50.36 98.95
N ILE A 281 -60.08 -49.28 99.73
CA ILE A 281 -59.33 -48.06 99.44
C ILE A 281 -57.82 -48.32 99.58
N ASP A 282 -57.38 -49.09 100.58
CA ASP A 282 -55.97 -49.46 100.75
C ASP A 282 -55.47 -50.35 99.58
N GLY A 283 -56.31 -51.23 99.03
CA GLY A 283 -55.99 -52.06 97.86
C GLY A 283 -55.81 -51.27 96.56
N ILE A 284 -56.72 -50.31 96.29
CA ILE A 284 -56.60 -49.40 95.14
C ILE A 284 -55.36 -48.50 95.28
N THR A 285 -55.06 -48.06 96.50
CA THR A 285 -53.90 -47.22 96.81
C THR A 285 -52.58 -47.98 96.65
N ALA A 286 -52.53 -49.28 96.99
CA ALA A 286 -51.35 -50.12 96.78
C ALA A 286 -51.00 -50.34 95.30
N THR A 287 -52.00 -50.52 94.42
CA THR A 287 -51.79 -50.65 92.97
C THR A 287 -51.29 -49.35 92.34
N LEU A 288 -51.84 -48.21 92.74
CA LEU A 288 -51.38 -46.89 92.28
C LEU A 288 -49.96 -46.57 92.78
N ILE A 289 -49.61 -46.96 94.00
CA ILE A 289 -48.24 -46.84 94.54
C ILE A 289 -47.26 -47.75 93.79
N GLY A 290 -47.68 -48.93 93.33
CA GLY A 290 -46.89 -49.80 92.45
C GLY A 290 -46.54 -49.14 91.11
N TYR A 291 -47.51 -48.51 90.45
CA TYR A 291 -47.27 -47.75 89.21
C TYR A 291 -46.38 -46.53 89.43
N TRP A 292 -46.57 -45.82 90.55
CA TRP A 292 -45.75 -44.67 90.89
C TRP A 292 -44.29 -45.05 91.18
N ASN A 293 -44.05 -46.16 91.90
CA ASN A 293 -42.71 -46.67 92.16
C ASN A 293 -42.02 -47.14 90.86
N ALA A 294 -42.75 -47.77 89.93
CA ALA A 294 -42.23 -48.12 88.61
C ALA A 294 -41.82 -46.86 87.80
N ALA A 295 -42.63 -45.80 87.82
CA ALA A 295 -42.34 -44.52 87.19
C ALA A 295 -41.16 -43.78 87.84
N TYR A 296 -41.03 -43.85 89.17
CA TYR A 296 -39.91 -43.29 89.93
C TYR A 296 -38.59 -43.99 89.57
N THR A 297 -38.61 -45.32 89.45
CA THR A 297 -37.45 -46.13 89.03
C THR A 297 -37.03 -45.80 87.59
N HIS A 298 -37.99 -45.57 86.69
CA HIS A 298 -37.76 -45.13 85.31
C HIS A 298 -37.13 -43.72 85.20
N ILE A 299 -37.45 -42.81 86.12
CA ILE A 299 -36.86 -41.45 86.16
C ILE A 299 -35.42 -41.44 86.69
N SER A 300 -35.05 -42.43 87.51
CA SER A 300 -33.71 -42.58 88.11
C SER A 300 -32.69 -43.32 87.22
N ASP A 301 -33.12 -43.89 86.09
CA ASP A 301 -32.21 -44.49 85.11
C ASP A 301 -31.35 -43.42 84.42
N THR A 302 -30.09 -43.75 84.14
CA THR A 302 -29.14 -42.84 83.46
C THR A 302 -29.45 -42.61 81.98
N ILE A 303 -30.28 -43.48 81.35
CA ILE A 303 -30.74 -43.31 79.96
C ILE A 303 -32.28 -43.35 79.95
N LYS A 304 -32.89 -42.18 79.72
CA LYS A 304 -34.24 -41.84 80.19
C LYS A 304 -35.42 -42.08 79.22
N HIS A 305 -35.28 -42.88 78.16
CA HIS A 305 -36.31 -42.86 77.10
C HIS A 305 -36.89 -44.20 76.65
N ILE A 306 -36.48 -45.33 77.21
CA ILE A 306 -37.07 -46.63 76.86
C ILE A 306 -37.02 -47.58 78.05
N THR A 307 -38.17 -48.20 78.34
CA THR A 307 -38.32 -49.32 79.29
C THR A 307 -37.43 -50.51 78.89
N SER A 308 -37.16 -51.46 79.80
CA SER A 308 -36.38 -52.68 79.48
C SER A 308 -36.98 -53.47 78.32
N ASP A 309 -38.31 -53.41 78.20
CA ASP A 309 -39.08 -54.14 77.22
C ASP A 309 -38.96 -53.47 75.83
N GLU A 310 -39.01 -52.13 75.78
CA GLU A 310 -38.77 -51.36 74.55
C GLU A 310 -37.32 -51.51 74.04
N ARG A 311 -36.33 -51.61 74.94
CA ARG A 311 -34.93 -51.88 74.59
C ARG A 311 -34.76 -53.28 73.98
N THR A 312 -35.47 -54.26 74.53
CA THR A 312 -35.45 -55.64 74.03
C THR A 312 -36.01 -55.68 72.61
N LEU A 313 -37.11 -54.96 72.35
CA LEU A 313 -37.74 -54.83 71.03
C LEU A 313 -36.85 -54.09 70.01
N TRP A 314 -36.17 -53.01 70.40
CA TRP A 314 -35.28 -52.24 69.51
C TRP A 314 -34.03 -53.03 69.10
N ASN A 315 -33.55 -53.95 69.95
CA ASN A 315 -32.39 -54.80 69.65
C ASN A 315 -32.71 -55.99 68.74
N THR A 316 -34.00 -56.32 68.52
CA THR A 316 -34.44 -57.42 67.65
C THR A 316 -34.83 -56.99 66.23
N VAL A 317 -34.74 -55.70 65.89
CA VAL A 317 -35.07 -55.19 64.55
C VAL A 317 -34.09 -55.71 63.49
N SER A 318 -34.58 -56.47 62.51
CA SER A 318 -33.80 -57.17 61.48
C SER A 318 -33.17 -56.30 60.39
N ASN A 319 -33.43 -54.98 60.38
CA ASN A 319 -33.04 -54.06 59.30
C ASN A 319 -32.01 -53.01 59.74
N LYS A 320 -31.17 -53.33 60.75
CA LYS A 320 -30.06 -52.44 61.10
C LYS A 320 -28.92 -52.64 60.11
N VAL A 321 -28.41 -51.54 59.56
CA VAL A 321 -27.19 -51.56 58.73
C VAL A 321 -25.99 -51.64 59.67
N ASP A 322 -25.27 -52.75 59.66
CA ASP A 322 -24.12 -52.95 60.55
C ASP A 322 -22.93 -52.05 60.17
N LYS A 323 -22.25 -51.52 61.20
CA LYS A 323 -21.10 -50.61 61.05
C LYS A 323 -19.80 -51.41 61.00
N ILE A 324 -19.19 -51.55 59.83
CA ILE A 324 -17.83 -52.09 59.69
C ILE A 324 -16.81 -50.97 59.95
N THR A 325 -15.83 -51.23 60.83
CA THR A 325 -14.77 -50.28 61.18
C THR A 325 -13.99 -49.80 59.95
N GLY A 326 -13.90 -48.47 59.77
CA GLY A 326 -13.16 -47.84 58.68
C GLY A 326 -14.01 -47.35 57.49
N LYS A 327 -15.34 -47.49 57.52
CA LYS A 327 -16.26 -46.89 56.53
C LYS A 327 -17.37 -46.08 57.21
N SER A 328 -17.76 -44.94 56.61
CA SER A 328 -19.01 -44.25 56.94
C SER A 328 -20.22 -44.98 56.33
N LEU A 329 -21.42 -44.68 56.84
CA LEU A 329 -22.71 -45.28 56.44
C LEU A 329 -22.77 -45.44 54.92
N SER A 330 -22.98 -46.68 54.44
CA SER A 330 -23.00 -46.98 53.01
C SER A 330 -24.12 -46.22 52.31
N THR A 331 -23.80 -45.05 51.80
CA THR A 331 -24.60 -44.37 50.78
C THR A 331 -23.97 -44.78 49.47
N ASN A 332 -24.66 -45.66 48.75
CA ASN A 332 -24.37 -45.93 47.36
C ASN A 332 -24.79 -44.66 46.60
N ASP A 333 -23.84 -43.87 46.09
CA ASP A 333 -24.12 -42.56 45.47
C ASP A 333 -24.81 -42.66 44.09
N PHE A 334 -25.23 -43.85 43.67
CA PHE A 334 -25.94 -44.08 42.41
C PHE A 334 -27.24 -44.87 42.64
N ASP A 335 -28.34 -44.36 42.09
CA ASP A 335 -29.63 -45.05 41.96
C ASP A 335 -29.45 -46.39 41.19
N ASN A 336 -30.15 -47.44 41.63
CA ASN A 336 -30.20 -48.76 40.99
C ASN A 336 -30.52 -48.69 39.48
N ASN A 337 -31.25 -47.67 39.03
CA ASN A 337 -31.51 -47.39 37.61
C ASN A 337 -30.23 -46.97 36.86
N TYR A 338 -29.39 -46.13 37.46
CA TYR A 338 -28.09 -45.75 36.87
C TYR A 338 -27.10 -46.92 36.92
N LYS A 339 -27.10 -47.69 38.01
CA LYS A 339 -26.25 -48.89 38.10
C LYS A 339 -26.63 -49.94 37.06
N GLY A 340 -27.93 -50.20 36.86
CA GLY A 340 -28.43 -51.13 35.84
C GLY A 340 -28.12 -50.69 34.40
N LYS A 341 -28.15 -49.38 34.11
CA LYS A 341 -27.75 -48.84 32.80
C LYS A 341 -26.27 -49.02 32.49
N ILE A 342 -25.41 -48.96 33.51
CA ILE A 342 -23.95 -49.06 33.34
C ILE A 342 -23.49 -50.53 33.39
N ASP A 343 -24.09 -51.38 34.22
CA ASP A 343 -23.83 -52.83 34.27
C ASP A 343 -24.29 -53.57 32.98
N GLY A 344 -25.15 -52.96 32.17
CA GLY A 344 -25.64 -53.50 30.89
C GLY A 344 -24.76 -53.21 29.66
N ILE A 345 -23.76 -52.33 29.77
CA ILE A 345 -22.77 -52.12 28.69
C ILE A 345 -21.74 -53.25 28.80
N SER A 346 -22.11 -54.41 28.26
CA SER A 346 -21.24 -55.59 28.28
C SER A 346 -19.92 -55.35 27.55
N SER A 347 -18.91 -56.17 27.87
CA SER A 347 -17.60 -56.27 27.24
C SER A 347 -17.59 -56.51 25.71
N ASN A 348 -18.75 -56.53 25.05
CA ASN A 348 -18.93 -56.69 23.60
C ASN A 348 -19.74 -55.54 22.95
N ALA A 349 -19.78 -54.35 23.57
CA ALA A 349 -20.31 -53.17 22.87
C ALA A 349 -19.41 -52.86 21.66
N ASN A 350 -19.96 -52.99 20.46
CA ASN A 350 -19.22 -52.77 19.22
C ASN A 350 -18.66 -51.34 19.17
N LYS A 351 -17.33 -51.23 19.03
CA LYS A 351 -16.64 -49.96 18.86
C LYS A 351 -16.82 -49.51 17.42
N VAL A 352 -17.56 -48.41 17.23
CA VAL A 352 -17.71 -47.78 15.91
C VAL A 352 -16.59 -46.75 15.73
N GLU A 353 -15.83 -46.89 14.66
CA GLU A 353 -14.67 -46.06 14.33
C GLU A 353 -14.79 -45.47 12.92
N VAL A 354 -14.12 -44.34 12.69
CA VAL A 354 -14.10 -43.70 11.37
C VAL A 354 -13.35 -44.59 10.36
N SER A 355 -13.95 -44.81 9.19
CA SER A 355 -13.31 -45.48 8.05
C SER A 355 -12.61 -44.46 7.17
N THR A 356 -11.48 -44.84 6.57
CA THR A 356 -10.80 -44.07 5.52
C THR A 356 -11.36 -44.37 4.13
N THR A 357 -12.31 -45.31 4.02
CA THR A 357 -12.94 -45.74 2.78
C THR A 357 -14.33 -45.11 2.67
N ASN A 358 -14.55 -44.28 1.65
CA ASN A 358 -15.83 -43.60 1.44
C ASN A 358 -16.98 -44.61 1.27
N GLY A 359 -18.04 -44.48 2.07
CA GLY A 359 -19.20 -45.40 2.07
C GLY A 359 -19.17 -46.52 3.13
N ASN A 360 -18.08 -46.63 3.90
CA ASN A 360 -17.93 -47.63 4.95
C ASN A 360 -17.86 -47.00 6.37
N ILE A 361 -18.08 -47.83 7.38
CA ILE A 361 -17.69 -47.57 8.79
C ILE A 361 -16.88 -48.75 9.31
N LYS A 362 -16.03 -48.54 10.32
CA LYS A 362 -15.37 -49.65 11.02
C LYS A 362 -16.18 -50.06 12.24
N ILE A 363 -16.45 -51.35 12.36
CA ILE A 363 -17.06 -51.96 13.55
C ILE A 363 -16.02 -52.94 14.11
N ASP A 364 -15.50 -52.65 15.30
CA ASP A 364 -14.44 -53.42 15.96
C ASP A 364 -13.18 -53.61 15.09
N GLY A 365 -12.77 -52.55 14.41
CA GLY A 365 -11.60 -52.54 13.51
C GLY A 365 -11.84 -53.13 12.11
N ALA A 366 -12.97 -53.78 11.85
CA ALA A 366 -13.30 -54.36 10.55
C ALA A 366 -14.15 -53.39 9.69
N GLU A 367 -13.78 -53.23 8.41
CA GLU A 367 -14.52 -52.42 7.44
C GLU A 367 -15.89 -53.04 7.11
N LYS A 368 -16.95 -52.26 7.31
CA LYS A 368 -18.33 -52.60 6.97
C LYS A 368 -18.88 -51.56 6.01
N THR A 369 -19.28 -51.99 4.82
CA THR A 369 -19.96 -51.13 3.85
C THR A 369 -21.37 -50.82 4.34
N VAL A 370 -21.64 -49.54 4.54
CA VAL A 370 -22.95 -49.02 4.96
C VAL A 370 -23.66 -48.36 3.78
N TYR A 371 -22.88 -47.89 2.80
CA TYR A 371 -23.36 -47.26 1.60
C TYR A 371 -22.47 -47.66 0.41
N THR A 372 -23.09 -48.31 -0.58
CA THR A 372 -22.44 -48.63 -1.86
C THR A 372 -22.87 -47.57 -2.87
N HIS A 373 -21.93 -46.78 -3.41
CA HIS A 373 -22.24 -45.84 -4.49
C HIS A 373 -22.75 -46.61 -5.73
N PRO A 374 -23.84 -46.18 -6.38
CA PRO A 374 -24.31 -46.80 -7.62
C PRO A 374 -23.21 -46.80 -8.68
N SER A 375 -23.01 -47.90 -9.41
CA SER A 375 -22.05 -47.92 -10.51
C SER A 375 -22.63 -47.21 -11.75
N GLY A 376 -21.82 -46.38 -12.40
CA GLY A 376 -22.20 -45.60 -13.59
C GLY A 376 -21.39 -44.30 -13.69
N THR A 377 -21.35 -43.69 -14.89
CA THR A 377 -20.66 -42.40 -15.11
C THR A 377 -21.39 -41.20 -14.49
N ASN A 378 -22.63 -41.37 -14.02
CA ASN A 378 -23.40 -40.35 -13.30
C ASN A 378 -24.25 -40.95 -12.16
N PRO A 379 -23.63 -41.26 -11.00
CA PRO A 379 -24.29 -41.96 -9.89
C PRO A 379 -25.25 -41.08 -9.09
N HIS A 380 -25.24 -39.76 -9.29
CA HIS A 380 -26.11 -38.80 -8.61
C HIS A 380 -27.23 -38.26 -9.49
N GLY A 381 -27.31 -38.72 -10.75
CA GLY A 381 -28.34 -38.28 -11.70
C GLY A 381 -28.28 -36.78 -12.03
N THR A 382 -27.20 -36.10 -11.69
CA THR A 382 -27.05 -34.66 -11.93
C THR A 382 -27.01 -34.39 -13.42
N THR A 383 -27.97 -33.61 -13.89
CA THR A 383 -28.09 -33.18 -15.28
C THR A 383 -27.32 -31.89 -15.48
N LYS A 384 -27.02 -31.54 -16.74
CA LYS A 384 -26.41 -30.25 -17.08
C LYS A 384 -27.24 -29.07 -16.57
N THR A 385 -28.56 -29.24 -16.50
CA THR A 385 -29.49 -28.24 -16.00
C THR A 385 -29.28 -27.98 -14.51
N ASP A 386 -28.98 -29.03 -13.73
CA ASP A 386 -28.79 -28.93 -12.27
C ASP A 386 -27.54 -28.13 -11.87
N VAL A 387 -26.57 -28.02 -12.78
CA VAL A 387 -25.33 -27.24 -12.60
C VAL A 387 -25.29 -25.96 -13.47
N GLY A 388 -26.41 -25.57 -14.06
CA GLY A 388 -26.51 -24.34 -14.87
C GLY A 388 -25.79 -24.40 -16.23
N LEU A 389 -25.44 -25.59 -16.71
CA LEU A 389 -24.78 -25.86 -17.99
C LEU A 389 -25.76 -26.40 -19.06
N GLY A 390 -27.07 -26.26 -18.86
CA GLY A 390 -28.11 -26.80 -19.74
C GLY A 390 -28.10 -26.26 -21.17
N ASN A 391 -27.44 -25.11 -21.39
CA ASN A 391 -27.21 -24.49 -22.69
C ASN A 391 -25.92 -24.96 -23.39
N VAL A 392 -25.15 -25.85 -22.77
CA VAL A 392 -23.90 -26.39 -23.33
C VAL A 392 -24.16 -27.78 -23.90
N THR A 393 -24.06 -27.94 -25.22
CA THR A 393 -24.17 -29.24 -25.91
C THR A 393 -23.02 -30.16 -25.50
N ASN A 394 -23.23 -31.49 -25.53
CA ASN A 394 -22.19 -32.47 -25.13
C ASN A 394 -21.27 -32.79 -26.31
N ASP A 395 -20.98 -31.76 -27.10
CA ASP A 395 -20.20 -31.92 -28.30
C ASP A 395 -18.75 -32.11 -27.86
N PRO A 396 -18.10 -33.24 -28.18
CA PRO A 396 -16.65 -33.29 -28.10
C PRO A 396 -16.14 -32.07 -28.87
N GLN A 397 -15.22 -31.29 -28.31
CA GLN A 397 -14.57 -30.17 -29.01
C GLN A 397 -14.34 -30.60 -30.45
N VAL A 398 -15.03 -29.94 -31.40
CA VAL A 398 -15.00 -30.33 -32.81
C VAL A 398 -13.53 -30.47 -33.17
N LYS A 399 -13.10 -31.68 -33.54
CA LYS A 399 -11.71 -31.87 -33.93
C LYS A 399 -11.46 -30.92 -35.09
N ARG A 400 -10.30 -30.25 -35.12
CA ARG A 400 -9.95 -29.32 -36.22
C ARG A 400 -10.13 -29.94 -37.61
N SER A 401 -10.05 -31.28 -37.69
CA SER A 401 -10.29 -32.12 -38.86
C SER A 401 -11.76 -32.24 -39.31
N GLU A 402 -12.72 -31.88 -38.46
CA GLU A 402 -14.17 -31.99 -38.69
C GLU A 402 -14.82 -30.61 -38.93
N MET A 403 -14.04 -29.52 -38.81
CA MET A 403 -14.45 -28.19 -39.24
C MET A 403 -14.46 -28.11 -40.78
N GLY A 404 -15.63 -27.82 -41.36
CA GLY A 404 -15.77 -27.58 -42.81
C GLY A 404 -16.06 -28.83 -43.66
N ALA A 405 -16.38 -29.97 -43.06
CA ALA A 405 -16.84 -31.16 -43.80
C ALA A 405 -18.37 -31.11 -44.06
N ALA A 406 -18.80 -31.61 -45.22
CA ALA A 406 -20.22 -31.73 -45.56
C ALA A 406 -20.95 -32.62 -44.53
N ASN A 407 -21.98 -32.06 -43.88
CA ASN A 407 -22.76 -32.62 -42.77
C ASN A 407 -22.12 -32.54 -41.35
N GLY A 408 -21.10 -31.72 -41.14
CA GLY A 408 -20.66 -31.29 -39.80
C GLY A 408 -21.51 -30.13 -39.23
N VAL A 409 -21.35 -29.83 -37.93
CA VAL A 409 -22.20 -28.95 -37.09
C VAL A 409 -22.17 -27.44 -37.46
N ALA A 410 -21.70 -27.08 -38.66
CA ALA A 410 -21.82 -25.74 -39.22
C ALA A 410 -21.98 -25.86 -40.74
N THR A 411 -23.22 -25.82 -41.23
CA THR A 411 -23.50 -25.70 -42.66
C THR A 411 -23.06 -24.31 -43.13
N LEU A 412 -21.89 -24.25 -43.78
CA LEU A 412 -21.41 -23.07 -44.49
C LEU A 412 -21.98 -23.09 -45.92
N ASP A 413 -22.26 -21.91 -46.48
CA ASP A 413 -22.64 -21.78 -47.88
C ASP A 413 -21.44 -22.05 -48.83
N SER A 414 -21.67 -21.99 -50.15
CA SER A 414 -20.63 -22.21 -51.17
C SER A 414 -19.48 -21.19 -51.14
N SER A 415 -19.57 -20.16 -50.30
CA SER A 415 -18.54 -19.14 -50.07
C SER A 415 -17.87 -19.29 -48.69
N GLY A 416 -18.25 -20.31 -47.90
CA GLY A 416 -17.68 -20.58 -46.59
C GLY A 416 -18.28 -19.73 -45.45
N ILE A 417 -19.47 -19.14 -45.63
CA ILE A 417 -20.09 -18.27 -44.62
C ILE A 417 -21.24 -19.00 -43.90
N ASN A 418 -21.31 -18.84 -42.57
CA ASN A 418 -22.39 -19.36 -41.74
C ASN A 418 -23.64 -18.47 -41.92
N ASN A 419 -24.72 -19.04 -42.48
CA ASN A 419 -25.95 -18.31 -42.79
C ASN A 419 -26.96 -18.24 -41.62
N GLN A 420 -26.56 -18.53 -40.38
CA GLN A 420 -27.39 -18.26 -39.20
C GLN A 420 -27.35 -16.78 -38.84
N ALA A 421 -28.52 -16.15 -38.74
CA ALA A 421 -28.65 -14.81 -38.20
C ALA A 421 -28.09 -14.74 -36.77
N PRO A 422 -27.26 -13.72 -36.42
CA PRO A 422 -26.77 -13.54 -35.06
C PRO A 422 -27.93 -13.49 -34.08
N LYS A 423 -27.87 -14.32 -33.03
CA LYS A 423 -28.88 -14.31 -31.96
C LYS A 423 -28.79 -12.95 -31.25
N PRO A 424 -29.90 -12.20 -31.09
CA PRO A 424 -29.86 -10.90 -30.43
C PRO A 424 -29.36 -11.06 -28.99
N HIS A 425 -28.35 -10.28 -28.62
CA HIS A 425 -27.90 -10.15 -27.24
C HIS A 425 -27.64 -8.68 -26.92
N THR A 426 -27.77 -8.33 -25.64
CA THR A 426 -27.48 -7.00 -25.12
C THR A 426 -26.00 -6.96 -24.74
N HIS A 427 -25.26 -5.99 -25.27
CA HIS A 427 -23.88 -5.74 -24.85
C HIS A 427 -23.87 -4.97 -23.52
N ASP A 428 -22.89 -5.27 -22.68
CA ASP A 428 -22.49 -4.43 -21.54
C ASP A 428 -22.02 -3.08 -22.11
N ASP A 429 -22.50 -1.96 -21.56
CA ASP A 429 -22.25 -0.57 -22.01
C ASP A 429 -20.74 -0.21 -22.09
N ARG A 430 -19.87 -1.06 -21.56
CA ARG A 430 -18.41 -0.94 -21.64
C ARG A 430 -17.79 -1.45 -22.95
N TYR A 431 -18.55 -2.15 -23.80
CA TYR A 431 -18.05 -2.71 -25.06
C TYR A 431 -18.90 -2.27 -26.24
N TYR A 432 -18.29 -1.51 -27.15
CA TYR A 432 -18.93 -1.10 -28.40
C TYR A 432 -19.10 -2.29 -29.35
N THR A 433 -20.28 -2.42 -29.97
CA THR A 433 -20.48 -3.30 -31.14
C THR A 433 -19.60 -2.85 -32.32
N GLU A 434 -19.34 -3.71 -33.31
CA GLU A 434 -18.58 -3.31 -34.51
C GLU A 434 -19.19 -2.10 -35.23
N SER A 435 -20.52 -2.00 -35.26
CA SER A 435 -21.21 -0.85 -35.83
C SER A 435 -21.02 0.42 -35.01
N GLU A 436 -21.03 0.32 -33.67
CA GLU A 436 -20.76 1.45 -32.80
C GLU A 436 -19.29 1.86 -32.82
N ALA A 437 -18.37 0.89 -32.90
CA ALA A 437 -16.95 1.13 -33.08
C ALA A 437 -16.68 1.86 -34.40
N ASN A 438 -17.30 1.44 -35.50
CA ASN A 438 -17.17 2.11 -36.80
C ASN A 438 -17.80 3.51 -36.83
N SER A 439 -18.76 3.79 -35.95
CA SER A 439 -19.37 5.13 -35.84
C SER A 439 -18.69 6.03 -34.81
N LYS A 440 -18.03 5.47 -33.79
CA LYS A 440 -17.42 6.21 -32.67
C LYS A 440 -15.90 6.32 -32.76
N PHE A 441 -15.24 5.43 -33.50
CA PHE A 441 -13.81 5.52 -33.80
C PHE A 441 -13.60 6.16 -35.16
N ALA A 442 -12.68 7.11 -35.22
CA ALA A 442 -12.29 7.73 -36.47
C ALA A 442 -11.67 6.67 -37.40
N THR A 443 -12.15 6.63 -38.64
CA THR A 443 -11.60 5.81 -39.72
C THR A 443 -10.17 6.23 -40.05
N LYS A 444 -9.42 5.38 -40.74
CA LYS A 444 -8.04 5.69 -41.19
C LYS A 444 -7.98 7.00 -41.99
N ASP A 445 -9.00 7.29 -42.79
CA ASP A 445 -9.10 8.50 -43.59
C ASP A 445 -9.38 9.73 -42.72
N GLU A 446 -10.27 9.60 -41.73
CA GLU A 446 -10.56 10.66 -40.75
C GLU A 446 -9.35 10.95 -39.85
N ILE A 447 -8.59 9.93 -39.43
CA ILE A 447 -7.34 10.09 -38.69
C ILE A 447 -6.26 10.76 -39.55
N SER A 448 -6.20 10.48 -40.86
CA SER A 448 -5.26 11.17 -41.75
C SER A 448 -5.62 12.65 -41.96
N THR A 449 -6.89 13.02 -41.74
CA THR A 449 -7.38 14.40 -41.87
C THR A 449 -7.36 15.16 -40.52
N ALA A 450 -7.39 14.45 -39.39
CA ALA A 450 -7.57 15.04 -38.06
C ALA A 450 -6.31 15.71 -37.46
N GLY A 451 -5.15 15.68 -38.11
CA GLY A 451 -4.01 16.54 -37.78
C GLY A 451 -3.39 16.34 -36.38
N TYR A 452 -3.70 15.26 -35.68
CA TYR A 452 -3.06 14.92 -34.41
C TYR A 452 -1.85 14.02 -34.66
N GLY A 453 -0.75 14.66 -35.08
CA GLY A 453 0.58 14.03 -35.16
C GLY A 453 1.31 14.13 -36.49
N ASP A 454 0.83 14.93 -37.45
CA ASP A 454 1.50 15.06 -38.76
C ASP A 454 2.32 16.36 -38.86
N MET A 455 3.64 16.20 -38.89
CA MET A 455 4.57 17.15 -39.49
C MET A 455 4.36 17.21 -41.01
N LEU A 456 3.22 17.74 -41.46
CA LEU A 456 2.97 17.97 -42.87
C LEU A 456 4.00 19.01 -43.34
N LYS A 457 5.08 18.52 -43.97
CA LYS A 457 6.34 19.25 -44.21
C LYS A 457 6.11 20.67 -44.75
N SER A 458 5.12 20.86 -45.62
CA SER A 458 4.89 22.14 -46.29
C SER A 458 4.41 23.30 -45.40
N VAL A 459 3.87 23.05 -44.20
CA VAL A 459 3.35 24.13 -43.32
C VAL A 459 4.39 24.58 -42.28
N TYR A 460 5.32 23.70 -41.90
CA TYR A 460 6.24 23.92 -40.78
C TYR A 460 7.72 23.66 -41.08
N ASP A 461 8.04 23.06 -42.22
CA ASP A 461 9.39 22.75 -42.74
C ASP A 461 9.42 23.21 -44.23
N ILE A 462 9.40 24.53 -44.44
CA ILE A 462 9.26 25.18 -45.74
C ILE A 462 10.42 24.78 -46.68
N ASN A 463 11.60 24.50 -46.12
CA ASN A 463 12.79 24.12 -46.88
C ASN A 463 12.97 22.59 -47.00
N ASN A 464 12.06 21.81 -46.43
CA ASN A 464 11.97 20.35 -46.52
C ASN A 464 13.18 19.59 -45.89
N ASN A 465 13.94 20.23 -45.01
CA ASN A 465 15.19 19.71 -44.42
C ASN A 465 14.97 18.69 -43.28
N GLY A 466 13.71 18.45 -42.88
CA GLY A 466 13.34 17.50 -41.83
C GLY A 466 13.28 18.09 -40.42
N VAL A 467 13.45 19.41 -40.28
CA VAL A 467 13.32 20.15 -39.02
C VAL A 467 12.18 21.17 -39.14
N VAL A 468 11.41 21.36 -38.06
CA VAL A 468 10.41 22.45 -38.04
C VAL A 468 11.14 23.79 -38.03
N ASP A 469 10.94 24.66 -39.01
CA ASP A 469 11.59 25.97 -39.15
C ASP A 469 11.41 26.86 -37.90
N ARG A 470 10.26 26.72 -37.22
CA ARG A 470 9.97 27.42 -35.94
C ARG A 470 10.80 26.90 -34.76
N ALA A 471 11.40 25.72 -34.87
CA ALA A 471 12.27 25.12 -33.87
C ALA A 471 13.76 25.31 -34.22
N GLU A 472 14.09 25.66 -35.48
CA GLU A 472 15.46 25.89 -35.95
C GLU A 472 16.08 27.17 -35.35
N LYS A 473 15.23 28.17 -35.01
CA LYS A 473 15.65 29.35 -34.23
C LYS A 473 14.58 29.87 -33.28
N LEU A 474 14.99 30.46 -32.17
CA LEU A 474 14.12 31.22 -31.26
C LEU A 474 13.58 32.46 -32.00
N SER A 475 12.26 32.62 -32.06
CA SER A 475 11.61 33.80 -32.68
C SER A 475 12.02 35.14 -32.04
N THR A 476 12.53 35.12 -30.81
CA THR A 476 13.16 36.27 -30.17
C THR A 476 14.42 35.78 -29.48
N ALA A 477 15.57 36.26 -29.92
CA ALA A 477 16.87 35.91 -29.35
C ALA A 477 16.90 36.25 -27.85
N ARG A 478 17.38 35.31 -27.04
CA ARG A 478 17.56 35.54 -25.59
C ARG A 478 19.02 35.82 -25.31
N LYS A 479 19.30 36.65 -24.31
CA LYS A 479 20.68 36.89 -23.88
C LYS A 479 21.16 35.78 -22.97
N ILE A 480 22.26 35.13 -23.33
CA ILE A 480 23.04 34.25 -22.46
C ILE A 480 24.34 34.98 -22.15
N ASN A 481 24.54 35.37 -20.89
CA ASN A 481 25.71 36.15 -20.45
C ASN A 481 25.98 37.42 -21.29
N GLY A 482 24.91 38.12 -21.70
CA GLY A 482 24.99 39.35 -22.49
C GLY A 482 25.02 39.16 -24.01
N VAL A 483 25.25 37.93 -24.50
CA VAL A 483 25.29 37.61 -25.93
C VAL A 483 23.93 37.09 -26.39
N ASN A 484 23.43 37.60 -27.51
CA ASN A 484 22.16 37.13 -28.09
C ASN A 484 22.34 35.71 -28.66
N PHE A 485 21.48 34.79 -28.23
CA PHE A 485 21.41 33.42 -28.72
C PHE A 485 19.99 33.13 -29.21
N ASP A 486 19.89 32.66 -30.44
CA ASP A 486 18.66 32.18 -31.05
C ASP A 486 18.76 30.76 -31.63
N GLY A 487 19.91 30.09 -31.53
CA GLY A 487 20.08 28.70 -31.97
C GLY A 487 20.59 28.54 -33.40
N SER A 488 20.72 29.60 -34.20
CA SER A 488 21.18 29.50 -35.60
C SER A 488 22.69 29.26 -35.75
N SER A 489 23.46 29.35 -34.67
CA SER A 489 24.91 29.10 -34.65
C SER A 489 25.35 28.73 -33.23
N ASP A 490 26.46 28.01 -33.13
CA ASP A 490 27.09 27.73 -31.84
C ASP A 490 27.43 29.03 -31.13
N ILE A 491 27.07 29.12 -29.85
CA ILE A 491 27.53 30.19 -28.97
C ILE A 491 28.79 29.69 -28.25
N THR A 492 29.92 30.36 -28.49
CA THR A 492 31.13 30.12 -27.71
C THR A 492 30.95 30.70 -26.31
N ILE A 493 30.47 29.87 -25.39
CA ILE A 493 30.56 30.15 -23.97
C ILE A 493 31.94 29.66 -23.56
N ASN A 494 32.87 30.57 -23.29
CA ASN A 494 34.15 30.20 -22.66
C ASN A 494 33.85 29.62 -21.28
N ALA A 495 33.67 28.30 -21.22
CA ALA A 495 33.53 27.57 -19.97
C ALA A 495 34.80 27.83 -19.15
N ILE A 496 34.64 28.36 -17.94
CA ILE A 496 35.73 28.41 -16.97
C ILE A 496 36.10 26.95 -16.67
N PRO A 497 37.30 26.47 -17.01
CA PRO A 497 37.66 25.09 -16.74
C PRO A 497 37.71 24.87 -15.22
N SER A 498 37.01 23.84 -14.77
CA SER A 498 37.16 23.25 -13.44
C SER A 498 38.58 22.68 -13.32
N GLY A 499 39.50 23.50 -12.82
CA GLY A 499 40.86 23.12 -12.47
C GLY A 499 41.61 24.36 -12.01
N LYS A 500 41.81 24.52 -10.70
CA LYS A 500 42.40 25.72 -10.11
C LYS A 500 43.85 25.91 -10.57
N THR A 501 44.03 26.78 -11.55
CA THR A 501 45.27 27.52 -11.77
C THR A 501 44.87 28.98 -11.97
N ILE A 502 45.46 29.88 -11.19
CA ILE A 502 45.18 31.32 -11.27
C ILE A 502 45.64 31.78 -12.66
N ASP A 503 44.67 32.24 -13.47
CA ASP A 503 44.87 32.77 -14.82
C ASP A 503 45.94 33.89 -14.81
N GLY A 504 46.83 33.90 -15.81
CA GLY A 504 47.85 34.94 -16.00
C GLY A 504 47.24 36.34 -16.16
N ASN A 505 45.96 36.44 -16.52
CA ASN A 505 45.21 37.71 -16.53
C ASN A 505 44.76 38.18 -15.15
N PHE A 506 44.92 37.38 -14.09
CA PHE A 506 44.76 37.82 -12.70
C PHE A 506 45.91 38.75 -12.27
N ILE A 507 47.09 38.63 -12.89
CA ILE A 507 48.24 39.52 -12.64
C ILE A 507 48.10 40.87 -13.38
N SER A 508 47.42 40.93 -14.53
CA SER A 508 47.24 42.17 -15.29
C SER A 508 45.98 42.96 -14.90
N ASN A 509 44.93 42.32 -14.38
CA ASN A 509 43.66 42.98 -14.03
C ASN A 509 43.49 43.37 -12.54
N PHE A 510 44.42 42.98 -11.65
CA PHE A 510 44.31 43.24 -10.19
C PHE A 510 45.31 44.25 -9.61
N ARG A 511 45.98 45.06 -10.44
CA ARG A 511 46.09 46.48 -10.09
C ARG A 511 44.79 47.14 -10.54
N ASN A 512 43.79 47.14 -9.65
CA ASN A 512 42.63 48.04 -9.56
C ASN A 512 41.35 47.40 -8.96
N GLN A 513 41.39 46.22 -8.34
CA GLN A 513 40.26 45.79 -7.51
C GLN A 513 40.32 46.43 -6.11
N VAL A 514 39.88 47.68 -6.08
CA VAL A 514 39.24 48.27 -4.91
C VAL A 514 37.94 47.48 -4.70
N LYS A 515 37.82 46.70 -3.61
CA LYS A 515 36.49 46.25 -3.17
C LYS A 515 35.91 47.33 -2.27
N GLY A 516 35.06 48.17 -2.85
CA GLY A 516 34.39 49.30 -2.22
C GLY A 516 34.17 50.45 -3.21
N ASP A 517 33.23 51.34 -2.93
CA ASP A 517 32.84 52.43 -3.84
C ASP A 517 34.00 53.43 -3.99
N THR A 518 34.65 53.44 -5.16
CA THR A 518 35.77 54.34 -5.47
C THR A 518 35.40 55.82 -5.44
N ASN A 519 34.10 56.16 -5.44
CA ASN A 519 33.63 57.54 -5.37
C ASN A 519 33.36 57.99 -3.92
N SER A 520 32.99 57.07 -3.03
CA SER A 520 32.73 57.33 -1.60
C SER A 520 33.94 57.00 -0.72
N GLY A 521 34.89 56.24 -1.27
CA GLY A 521 36.24 56.10 -0.77
C GLY A 521 36.48 54.95 0.20
N ASP A 522 35.46 54.22 0.67
CA ASP A 522 35.67 53.08 1.56
C ASP A 522 36.22 51.89 0.78
N PHE A 523 37.42 51.41 1.11
CA PHE A 523 37.96 50.22 0.46
C PHE A 523 38.84 49.35 1.34
N LEU A 524 38.92 48.07 0.95
CA LEU A 524 40.00 47.15 1.27
C LEU A 524 40.69 46.72 -0.03
N ALA A 525 42.01 46.86 -0.09
CA ALA A 525 42.83 46.51 -1.24
C ALA A 525 44.02 45.64 -0.82
N SER A 526 44.43 44.70 -1.67
CA SER A 526 45.70 43.99 -1.49
C SER A 526 46.83 44.81 -2.12
N ILE A 527 47.92 45.00 -1.38
CA ILE A 527 49.09 45.76 -1.82
C ILE A 527 50.24 44.78 -2.03
N ARG A 528 50.91 44.85 -3.19
CA ARG A 528 52.24 44.26 -3.42
C ARG A 528 53.13 45.32 -4.05
N ASN A 529 54.34 45.47 -3.52
CA ASN A 529 55.30 46.42 -4.05
C ASN A 529 56.58 45.70 -4.48
N ASP A 530 56.66 45.41 -5.78
CA ASP A 530 57.75 44.65 -6.38
C ASP A 530 58.73 45.58 -7.15
N THR A 531 58.55 46.90 -7.07
CA THR A 531 59.34 47.89 -7.85
C THR A 531 59.73 49.10 -7.00
N ALA A 532 60.87 49.70 -7.32
CA ALA A 532 61.49 50.74 -6.49
C ALA A 532 60.83 52.13 -6.52
N ASN A 533 59.72 52.29 -7.23
CA ASN A 533 59.22 53.60 -7.67
C ASN A 533 58.07 54.17 -6.83
N VAL A 534 57.82 53.66 -5.63
CA VAL A 534 56.83 54.25 -4.70
C VAL A 534 57.58 54.93 -3.56
N ASP A 535 57.64 56.27 -3.61
CA ASP A 535 58.29 57.10 -2.60
C ASP A 535 57.77 56.77 -1.20
N SER A 536 58.70 56.48 -0.27
CA SER A 536 58.43 56.10 1.13
C SER A 536 57.71 54.76 1.37
N SER A 537 57.57 53.89 0.36
CA SER A 537 56.98 52.54 0.50
C SER A 537 58.04 51.42 0.49
N PRO A 538 58.00 50.43 1.41
CA PRO A 538 58.98 49.34 1.45
C PRO A 538 58.87 48.43 0.22
N GLN A 539 60.00 48.00 -0.35
CA GLN A 539 60.06 47.09 -1.51
C GLN A 539 60.04 45.62 -1.07
N PHE A 540 59.58 44.72 -1.96
CA PHE A 540 59.57 43.26 -1.81
C PHE A 540 58.72 42.74 -0.66
N GLY A 541 57.41 42.88 -0.78
CA GLY A 541 56.48 42.46 0.25
C GLY A 541 55.02 42.55 -0.18
N SER A 542 54.14 42.12 0.73
CA SER A 542 52.70 42.22 0.53
C SER A 542 51.97 42.69 1.77
N GLY A 543 50.82 43.29 1.55
CA GLY A 543 49.99 43.81 2.60
C GLY A 543 48.55 44.01 2.19
N ILE A 544 47.84 44.68 3.09
CA ILE A 544 46.48 45.17 2.89
C ILE A 544 46.46 46.68 3.10
N GLY A 545 45.79 47.40 2.21
CA GLY A 545 45.42 48.80 2.37
C GLY A 545 43.94 48.91 2.69
N PHE A 546 43.60 49.80 3.59
CA PHE A 546 42.21 50.12 3.91
C PHE A 546 42.08 51.61 4.17
N GLY A 547 40.98 52.22 3.75
CA GLY A 547 40.84 53.66 3.89
C GLY A 547 39.52 54.19 3.40
N ARG A 548 39.32 55.49 3.64
CA ARG A 548 38.19 56.28 3.14
C ARG A 548 38.71 57.47 2.34
N GLY A 549 38.35 57.54 1.06
CA GLY A 549 38.60 58.66 0.16
C GLY A 549 40.01 58.59 -0.41
N ASP A 550 40.77 59.66 -0.24
CA ASP A 550 42.20 59.70 -0.56
C ASP A 550 43.06 59.43 0.69
N THR A 551 42.45 59.03 1.82
CA THR A 551 43.17 58.73 3.08
C THR A 551 43.20 57.22 3.33
N HIS A 552 44.40 56.65 3.41
CA HIS A 552 44.61 55.20 3.41
C HIS A 552 45.56 54.78 4.53
N GLY A 553 45.15 53.80 5.33
CA GLY A 553 46.01 53.01 6.21
C GLY A 553 46.49 51.74 5.52
N TYR A 554 47.64 51.23 5.91
CA TYR A 554 48.14 49.97 5.37
C TYR A 554 48.91 49.14 6.41
N LEU A 555 48.81 47.82 6.24
CA LEU A 555 49.58 46.80 6.96
C LEU A 555 50.36 46.01 5.93
N TYR A 556 51.69 45.98 6.03
CA TYR A 556 52.56 45.42 5.01
C TYR A 556 53.69 44.59 5.60
N MET A 557 53.92 43.40 5.07
CA MET A 557 54.99 42.51 5.50
C MET A 557 56.06 42.44 4.41
N ASN A 558 57.31 42.65 4.80
CA ASN A 558 58.44 42.49 3.89
C ASN A 558 58.83 41.01 3.79
N TYR A 559 59.06 40.52 2.58
CA TYR A 559 59.43 39.12 2.35
C TYR A 559 60.92 38.85 2.61
N SER A 560 61.75 39.88 2.49
CA SER A 560 63.21 39.77 2.54
C SER A 560 63.80 40.18 3.89
N SER A 561 62.94 40.47 4.89
CA SER A 561 63.37 40.80 6.25
C SER A 561 62.28 40.47 7.27
N ALA A 562 62.64 40.34 8.55
CA ALA A 562 61.70 40.07 9.64
C ALA A 562 60.87 41.30 10.05
N PHE A 563 60.74 42.28 9.16
CA PHE A 563 60.05 43.54 9.44
C PHE A 563 58.68 43.58 8.77
N ALA A 564 57.69 44.03 9.54
CA ALA A 564 56.43 44.54 9.00
C ALA A 564 56.36 46.06 9.16
N PHE A 565 55.51 46.67 8.38
CA PHE A 565 55.31 48.09 8.30
C PHE A 565 53.84 48.39 8.45
N ILE A 566 53.54 49.38 9.29
CA ILE A 566 52.21 49.94 9.44
C ILE A 566 52.31 51.43 9.20
N GLY A 567 51.33 51.99 8.49
CA GLY A 567 51.35 53.42 8.20
C GLY A 567 50.02 53.91 7.69
N ALA A 568 49.94 55.23 7.53
CA ALA A 568 48.82 55.85 6.85
C ALA A 568 49.27 57.10 6.09
N GLY A 569 48.47 57.49 5.10
CA GLY A 569 48.81 58.58 4.19
C GLY A 569 47.60 59.12 3.44
N ASN A 570 47.83 60.18 2.68
CA ASN A 570 46.86 60.70 1.72
C ASN A 570 47.50 61.21 0.43
N ALA A 571 46.71 61.47 -0.62
CA ALA A 571 47.15 62.03 -1.90
C ALA A 571 48.24 61.21 -2.59
N GLY A 572 48.09 59.88 -2.53
CA GLY A 572 49.07 58.93 -3.07
C GLY A 572 50.43 58.94 -2.36
N LYS A 573 50.54 59.58 -1.18
CA LYS A 573 51.76 59.63 -0.37
C LYS A 573 51.57 58.92 0.97
N LEU A 574 52.62 58.27 1.46
CA LEU A 574 52.66 57.73 2.82
C LEU A 574 53.17 58.82 3.76
N ASN A 575 52.25 59.40 4.54
CA ASN A 575 52.58 60.53 5.40
C ASN A 575 53.29 60.10 6.68
N TRP A 576 53.05 58.88 7.15
CA TRP A 576 53.85 58.27 8.20
C TRP A 576 53.88 56.74 8.08
N THR A 577 55.04 56.20 8.45
CA THR A 577 55.32 54.76 8.46
C THR A 577 56.03 54.41 9.76
N ARG A 578 55.67 53.26 10.33
CA ARG A 578 56.35 52.63 11.47
C ARG A 578 56.75 51.22 11.08
N GLN A 579 58.00 50.89 11.37
CA GLN A 579 58.57 49.57 11.19
C GLN A 579 58.45 48.78 12.48
N LEU A 580 57.89 47.59 12.39
CA LEU A 580 57.74 46.61 13.46
C LEU A 580 58.65 45.43 13.15
N ALA A 581 59.59 45.15 14.06
CA ALA A 581 60.49 44.00 13.94
C ALA A 581 59.89 42.79 14.64
N PHE A 582 59.68 41.71 13.90
CA PHE A 582 59.43 40.40 14.48
C PHE A 582 60.78 39.74 14.72
N LEU A 583 61.39 40.06 15.85
CA LEU A 583 62.51 39.28 16.37
C LEU A 583 61.90 37.93 16.77
N ASP A 584 62.12 36.95 15.92
CA ASP A 584 61.77 35.57 16.13
C ASP A 584 62.13 35.10 17.53
N SER A 585 61.26 34.26 18.08
CA SER A 585 61.28 33.72 19.43
C SER A 585 62.48 32.81 19.70
N ASN A 586 63.68 33.39 19.74
CA ASN A 586 64.88 32.74 20.24
C ASN A 586 65.41 33.50 21.46
N ILE A 587 64.58 33.59 22.50
CA ILE A 587 65.06 33.79 23.87
C ILE A 587 65.30 32.40 24.47
N ALA A 588 66.27 31.67 23.91
CA ALA A 588 67.03 30.72 24.69
C ALA A 588 67.92 31.56 25.61
N SER A 589 67.54 31.68 26.88
CA SER A 589 68.16 32.47 27.97
C SER A 589 67.79 33.97 28.05
N ALA A 590 66.60 34.26 28.56
CA ALA A 590 66.44 35.39 29.46
C ALA A 590 65.92 34.83 30.79
N THR A 591 66.84 34.66 31.74
CA THR A 591 66.46 34.50 33.14
C THR A 591 65.66 35.75 33.51
N LYS A 592 64.37 35.59 33.84
CA LYS A 592 63.57 36.67 34.43
C LYS A 592 64.33 37.15 35.66
N ALA A 593 64.87 38.36 35.62
CA ALA A 593 65.23 39.06 36.86
C ALA A 593 63.91 39.32 37.57
N THR A 594 63.60 38.49 38.58
CA THR A 594 62.40 38.66 39.39
C THR A 594 62.53 39.86 40.31
N GLN A 595 63.72 40.47 40.45
CA GLN A 595 63.99 41.60 41.32
C GLN A 595 65.02 42.57 40.68
N ASP A 596 65.01 43.85 41.07
CA ASP A 596 66.07 44.80 40.75
C ASP A 596 67.35 44.58 41.59
N SER A 597 68.38 45.42 41.39
CA SER A 597 69.68 45.32 42.08
C SER A 597 69.62 45.54 43.60
N ASP A 598 68.49 45.98 44.15
CA ASP A 598 68.24 46.12 45.58
C ASP A 598 67.25 45.06 46.13
N GLY A 599 66.81 44.11 45.28
CA GLY A 599 66.00 42.96 45.69
C GLY A 599 64.48 43.13 45.59
N LYS A 600 63.94 44.10 44.84
CA LYS A 600 62.48 44.35 44.77
C LYS A 600 61.84 43.94 43.43
N GLN A 601 60.63 43.38 43.46
CA GLN A 601 59.95 42.77 42.30
C GLN A 601 59.43 43.81 41.29
N ILE A 602 59.75 43.63 40.00
CA ILE A 602 59.44 44.60 38.92
C ILE A 602 58.29 44.10 38.03
N ASN A 603 57.18 44.86 37.96
CA ASN A 603 56.04 44.59 37.09
C ASN A 603 55.82 45.74 36.09
N SER A 604 56.27 45.57 34.83
CA SER A 604 55.93 46.32 33.59
C SER A 604 56.08 47.86 33.62
N THR A 605 56.89 48.54 32.80
CA THR A 605 56.93 48.57 31.32
C THR A 605 58.24 49.25 30.86
N TYR A 606 58.87 48.76 29.79
CA TYR A 606 60.24 49.09 29.39
C TYR A 606 60.41 50.48 28.73
N VAL A 607 61.48 51.19 29.11
CA VAL A 607 62.13 52.24 28.31
C VAL A 607 63.33 51.60 27.60
N LYS A 608 63.62 51.99 26.34
CA LYS A 608 64.64 51.37 25.49
C LYS A 608 66.06 51.59 26.05
N LYS A 609 66.87 50.54 26.08
CA LYS A 609 68.28 50.56 26.56
C LYS A 609 69.11 51.56 25.75
N GLY A 610 69.67 52.58 26.43
CA GLY A 610 70.61 53.55 25.85
C GLY A 610 70.11 54.99 25.73
N MET A 611 68.89 55.32 26.18
CA MET A 611 68.45 56.73 26.29
C MET A 611 69.12 57.41 27.48
N THR A 612 69.66 58.61 27.25
CA THR A 612 70.18 59.47 28.32
C THR A 612 69.09 60.40 28.83
N TRP A 613 69.24 60.93 30.05
CA TRP A 613 68.24 61.82 30.67
C TRP A 613 67.94 63.08 29.81
N ASN A 614 68.89 63.52 28.99
CA ASN A 614 68.71 64.65 28.08
C ASN A 614 67.80 64.33 26.89
N ASP A 615 67.64 63.05 26.52
CA ASP A 615 66.75 62.62 25.44
C ASP A 615 65.26 62.58 25.86
N LEU A 616 64.96 62.94 27.12
CA LEU A 616 63.62 63.01 27.70
C LEU A 616 63.18 64.44 28.06
N GLU A 617 64.02 65.47 27.83
CA GLU A 617 63.65 66.86 28.11
C GLU A 617 63.00 67.50 26.87
N GLY A 618 61.67 67.39 26.75
CA GLY A 618 60.87 68.05 25.70
C GLY A 618 59.73 67.25 25.05
N VAL A 619 59.38 66.06 25.57
CA VAL A 619 58.16 65.33 25.19
C VAL A 619 57.05 65.58 26.22
#